data_AF-A0A259HKI9-F1
#
_entry.id   AF-A0A259HKI9-F1
#
_cell.length_a   1.000
_cell.length_b   1.000
_cell.length_c   1.000
_cell.angle_alpha   90.00
_cell.angle_beta   90.00
_cell.angle_gamma   90.00
#
_symmetry.space_group_name_H-M   'P 1'
#
loop_
_entity.id
_entity.type
_entity.pdbx_description
1 polymer ?
#
loop_
_entity_poly.entity_id
_entity_poly.type
_entity_poly.pdbx_seq_one_letter_code
_entity_poly.pdbx_strand_id
1 'polypeptide(L)'
;MLRELITFEVEGQVFGLDIMAIREIRAWSPTTRLPRVPSYVAGVVNLRGTVLPVIDLGARLGWRETEATPRHAIIVTQQGQRKRRRKAALLPAPE
;
A
#
# COMPACT_ATOMS: atom_id res chain seq x y z
N MET A 1 -8.10 -3.44 -27.04
CA MET A 1 -8.44 -4.08 -25.75
C MET A 1 -9.15 -3.06 -24.88
N LEU A 2 -10.28 -3.43 -24.28
CA LEU A 2 -10.93 -2.63 -23.25
C LEU A 2 -10.14 -2.76 -21.95
N ARG A 3 -10.00 -1.66 -21.20
CA ARG A 3 -9.42 -1.68 -19.85
C ARG A 3 -10.57 -1.64 -18.84
N GLU A 4 -10.60 -2.61 -17.96
CA GLU A 4 -11.54 -2.65 -16.84
C GLU A 4 -10.88 -1.98 -15.64
N LEU A 5 -11.59 -1.02 -15.04
CA LEU A 5 -11.09 -0.23 -13.93
C LEU A 5 -12.02 -0.41 -12.73
N ILE A 6 -11.43 -0.56 -11.55
CA ILE A 6 -12.13 -0.33 -10.29
C ILE A 6 -11.91 1.11 -9.90
N THR A 7 -13.01 1.83 -9.70
CA THR A 7 -12.99 3.20 -9.20
C THR A 7 -13.19 3.23 -7.69
N PHE A 8 -12.57 4.22 -7.06
CA PHE A 8 -12.71 4.50 -5.62
C PHE A 8 -12.48 5.98 -5.38
N GLU A 9 -12.95 6.47 -4.24
CA GLU A 9 -12.83 7.86 -3.84
C GLU A 9 -11.71 8.05 -2.82
N VAL A 10 -10.97 9.15 -2.96
CA VAL A 10 -10.04 9.66 -1.95
C VAL A 10 -10.26 11.17 -1.88
N GLU A 11 -10.62 11.70 -0.72
CA GLU A 11 -10.82 13.14 -0.50
C GLU A 11 -11.75 13.80 -1.54
N GLY A 12 -12.88 13.15 -1.86
CA GLY A 12 -13.86 13.65 -2.84
C GLY A 12 -13.43 13.51 -4.31
N GLN A 13 -12.26 12.93 -4.60
CA GLN A 13 -11.77 12.69 -5.95
C GLN A 13 -11.87 11.22 -6.33
N VAL A 14 -12.31 10.96 -7.56
CA VAL A 14 -12.41 9.60 -8.11
C VAL A 14 -11.08 9.20 -8.74
N PHE A 15 -10.52 8.10 -8.27
CA PHE A 15 -9.36 7.42 -8.82
C PHE A 15 -9.77 6.09 -9.45
N GLY A 16 -8.88 5.51 -10.25
CA GLY A 16 -9.09 4.21 -10.88
C GLY A 16 -7.82 3.36 -10.88
N LEU A 17 -7.98 2.07 -10.61
CA LEU A 17 -6.93 1.07 -10.79
C LEU A 17 -7.38 0.05 -11.83
N ASP A 18 -6.42 -0.39 -12.65
CA ASP A 18 -6.61 -1.54 -13.54
C ASP A 18 -7.03 -2.75 -12.70
N ILE A 19 -8.15 -3.38 -13.07
CA ILE A 19 -8.66 -4.54 -12.35
C ILE A 19 -7.63 -5.67 -12.30
N MET A 20 -6.78 -5.79 -13.32
CA MET A 20 -5.73 -6.79 -13.41
C MET A 20 -4.59 -6.55 -12.42
N ALA A 21 -4.45 -5.34 -11.86
CA ALA A 21 -3.46 -5.02 -10.84
C ALA A 21 -3.96 -5.31 -9.40
N ILE A 22 -5.25 -5.57 -9.23
CA ILE A 22 -5.89 -5.81 -7.94
C ILE A 22 -5.90 -7.31 -7.64
N ARG A 23 -5.30 -7.68 -6.50
CA ARG A 23 -5.32 -9.06 -6.00
C ARG A 23 -6.59 -9.34 -5.21
N GLU A 24 -6.99 -8.41 -4.35
CA GLU A 24 -8.22 -8.48 -3.57
C GLU A 24 -8.58 -7.11 -2.98
N ILE A 25 -9.85 -6.93 -2.64
CA ILE A 25 -10.37 -5.75 -1.92
C ILE A 25 -11.02 -6.22 -0.62
N ARG A 26 -10.64 -5.59 0.49
CA ARG A 26 -11.15 -5.90 1.82
C ARG A 26 -11.77 -4.66 2.45
N ALA A 27 -12.82 -4.87 3.25
CA ALA A 27 -13.29 -3.83 4.14
C ALA A 27 -12.13 -3.41 5.05
N TRP A 28 -12.09 -2.13 5.41
CA TRP A 28 -11.10 -1.62 6.34
C TRP A 28 -11.07 -2.41 7.65
N SER A 29 -9.86 -2.67 8.14
CA SER A 29 -9.61 -3.20 9.48
C SER A 29 -8.43 -2.46 10.11
N PRO A 30 -8.37 -2.37 11.45
CA PRO A 30 -7.27 -1.71 12.14
C PRO A 30 -5.91 -2.29 11.74
N THR A 31 -4.96 -1.40 11.46
CA THR A 31 -3.59 -1.74 11.09
C THR A 31 -2.69 -1.76 12.33
N THR A 32 -1.64 -2.58 12.31
CA THR A 32 -0.58 -2.51 13.34
C THR A 32 0.40 -1.40 12.97
N ARG A 33 0.51 -0.37 13.82
CA ARG A 33 1.44 0.76 13.57
C ARG A 33 2.90 0.33 13.66
N LEU A 34 3.72 0.87 12.77
CA LEU A 34 5.17 0.67 12.75
C LEU A 34 5.89 1.90 13.29
N PRO A 35 6.99 1.74 14.05
CA PRO A 35 7.82 2.87 14.46
C PRO A 35 8.67 3.38 13.28
N ARG A 36 8.97 4.69 13.29
CA ARG A 36 9.91 5.34 12.35
C ARG A 36 9.55 5.17 10.86
N VAL A 37 8.27 5.13 10.54
CA VAL A 37 7.75 5.13 9.17
C VAL A 37 7.25 6.52 8.78
N PRO A 38 7.19 6.85 7.48
CA PRO A 38 6.51 8.07 7.02
C PRO A 38 5.05 8.11 7.50
N SER A 39 4.51 9.31 7.72
CA SER A 39 3.14 9.52 8.23
C SER A 39 2.04 8.90 7.36
N TYR A 40 2.27 8.77 6.06
CA TYR A 40 1.32 8.13 5.13
C TYR A 40 1.26 6.60 5.26
N VAL A 41 2.12 5.98 6.09
CA VAL A 41 2.08 4.55 6.35
C VAL A 41 1.12 4.30 7.52
N ALA A 42 -0.10 3.89 7.19
CA ALA A 42 -1.11 3.54 8.19
C ALA A 42 -0.66 2.37 9.08
N GLY A 43 0.20 1.48 8.57
CA GLY A 43 0.79 0.39 9.34
C GLY A 43 0.96 -0.87 8.50
N VAL A 44 0.75 -2.03 9.13
CA VAL A 44 0.73 -3.34 8.46
C VAL A 44 -0.54 -4.12 8.77
N VAL A 45 -0.90 -5.01 7.86
CA VAL A 45 -1.94 -6.03 8.04
C VAL A 45 -1.39 -7.42 7.76
N ASN A 46 -1.91 -8.42 8.44
CA ASN A 46 -1.61 -9.81 8.11
C ASN A 46 -2.67 -10.33 7.13
N LEU A 47 -2.24 -10.61 5.91
CA LEU A 47 -3.06 -11.25 4.89
C LEU A 47 -2.60 -12.70 4.67
N ARG A 48 -3.37 -13.65 5.21
CA ARG A 48 -3.12 -15.10 5.07
C ARG A 48 -1.68 -15.51 5.40
N GLY A 49 -1.14 -14.98 6.49
CA GLY A 49 0.23 -15.20 6.95
C GLY A 49 1.27 -14.27 6.31
N THR A 50 0.88 -13.42 5.35
CA THR A 50 1.78 -12.44 4.73
C THR A 50 1.55 -11.06 5.34
N VAL A 51 2.60 -10.47 5.92
CA VAL A 51 2.55 -9.10 6.44
C VAL A 51 2.67 -8.12 5.27
N LEU A 52 1.63 -7.33 5.03
CA LEU A 52 1.57 -6.33 3.97
C LEU A 52 1.55 -4.91 4.55
N PRO A 53 2.35 -3.97 4.00
CA PRO A 53 2.24 -2.58 4.37
C PRO A 53 0.93 -1.99 3.84
N VAL A 54 0.27 -1.19 4.68
CA VAL A 54 -0.90 -0.40 4.29
C VAL A 54 -0.49 1.05 4.18
N ILE A 55 -0.80 1.65 3.03
CA ILE A 55 -0.56 3.06 2.74
C ILE A 55 -1.90 3.77 2.80
N ASP A 56 -1.97 4.83 3.60
CA ASP A 56 -3.04 5.81 3.51
C ASP A 56 -2.81 6.63 2.23
N LEU A 57 -3.70 6.47 1.26
CA LEU A 57 -3.55 7.11 -0.04
C LEU A 57 -3.81 8.62 0.02
N GLY A 58 -4.73 9.07 0.88
CA GLY A 58 -5.01 10.49 1.11
C GLY A 58 -3.76 11.19 1.64
N ALA A 59 -3.22 10.67 2.74
CA ALA A 59 -1.97 11.17 3.32
C ALA A 59 -0.78 11.07 2.35
N ARG A 60 -0.71 10.00 1.55
CA ARG A 60 0.38 9.81 0.58
C ARG A 60 0.36 10.85 -0.54
N LEU A 61 -0.82 11.31 -0.93
CA LEU A 61 -1.03 12.32 -1.97
C LEU A 61 -0.99 13.76 -1.44
N GLY A 62 -0.78 13.94 -0.14
CA GLY A 62 -0.58 15.26 0.49
C GLY A 62 -1.81 15.81 1.21
N TRP A 63 -2.89 15.06 1.29
CA TRP A 63 -4.03 15.40 2.15
C TRP A 63 -3.80 14.97 3.59
N ARG A 64 -4.80 15.20 4.44
CA ARG A 64 -4.75 14.78 5.85
C ARG A 64 -4.80 13.25 5.95
N GLU A 65 -4.35 12.75 7.09
CA GLU A 65 -4.52 11.34 7.44
C GLU A 65 -6.02 11.01 7.49
N THR A 66 -6.36 9.88 6.88
CA THR A 66 -7.72 9.40 6.73
C THR A 66 -8.25 8.94 8.08
N GLU A 67 -9.35 9.52 8.53
CA GLU A 67 -10.14 8.94 9.61
C GLU A 67 -10.91 7.73 9.09
N ALA A 68 -10.40 6.54 9.37
CA ALA A 68 -10.95 5.34 8.80
C ALA A 68 -12.38 5.05 9.31
N THR A 69 -13.28 4.83 8.36
CA THR A 69 -14.69 4.46 8.59
C THR A 69 -14.98 3.11 7.96
N PRO A 70 -16.12 2.44 8.29
CA PRO A 70 -16.53 1.20 7.63
C PRO A 70 -16.71 1.29 6.11
N ARG A 71 -16.78 2.50 5.54
CA ARG A 71 -16.84 2.72 4.09
C ARG A 71 -15.49 2.60 3.40
N HIS A 72 -14.39 2.67 4.15
CA HIS A 72 -13.05 2.54 3.60
C HIS A 72 -12.71 1.08 3.30
N ALA A 73 -11.84 0.89 2.32
CA ALA A 73 -11.38 -0.42 1.90
C ALA A 73 -9.85 -0.44 1.78
N ILE A 74 -9.27 -1.62 2.03
CA ILE A 74 -7.88 -1.92 1.71
C ILE A 74 -7.88 -2.61 0.35
N ILE A 75 -7.31 -1.94 -0.66
CA ILE A 75 -7.09 -2.51 -1.98
C ILE A 75 -5.69 -3.10 -2.03
N VAL A 76 -5.60 -4.43 -2.11
CA VAL A 76 -4.33 -5.14 -2.19
C VAL A 76 -3.91 -5.21 -3.64
N THR A 77 -2.81 -4.55 -3.98
CA THR A 77 -2.25 -4.55 -5.34
C THR A 77 -0.96 -5.34 -5.42
N GLN A 78 -0.69 -5.95 -6.57
CA GLN A 78 0.60 -6.58 -6.84
C GLN A 78 1.46 -5.66 -7.70
N GLN A 79 2.42 -4.97 -7.07
CA GLN A 79 3.44 -4.23 -7.78
C GLN A 79 4.52 -5.22 -8.24
N GLY A 80 4.81 -5.26 -9.55
CA GLY A 80 5.85 -6.12 -10.12
C GLY A 80 7.14 -6.06 -9.31
N GLN A 81 7.78 -7.22 -9.10
CA GLN A 81 8.92 -7.43 -8.19
C GLN A 81 9.98 -6.33 -8.34
N ARG A 82 9.91 -5.28 -7.51
CA ARG A 82 11.02 -4.36 -7.33
C ARG A 82 12.03 -5.14 -6.50
N LYS A 83 12.84 -5.97 -7.16
CA LYS A 83 14.02 -6.64 -6.59
C LYS A 83 14.71 -5.58 -5.74
N ARG A 84 14.55 -5.67 -4.41
CA ARG A 84 15.34 -4.87 -3.49
C ARG A 84 16.77 -5.31 -3.72
N ARG A 85 17.48 -4.63 -4.63
CA ARG A 85 18.94 -4.69 -4.71
C ARG A 85 19.46 -4.14 -3.37
N ARG A 86 19.55 -5.01 -2.36
CA ARG A 86 20.52 -4.80 -1.29
C ARG A 86 21.89 -5.06 -1.92
N LYS A 87 22.45 -4.06 -2.62
CA LYS A 87 23.92 -3.98 -2.74
C LYS A 87 24.42 -3.55 -1.37
N ALA A 88 24.52 -4.48 -0.43
CA ALA A 88 25.55 -4.40 0.59
C ALA A 88 26.74 -5.18 -0.01
N ALA A 89 27.45 -4.53 -0.93
CA ALA A 89 28.81 -4.93 -1.24
C ALA A 89 29.64 -4.49 -0.05
N LEU A 90 29.70 -5.33 0.99
CA LEU A 90 30.84 -5.32 1.87
C LEU A 90 31.94 -6.02 1.05
N LEU A 91 32.74 -5.22 0.35
CA LEU A 91 33.99 -5.72 -0.21
C LEU A 91 34.83 -6.18 1.00
N PRO A 92 35.39 -7.40 1.00
CA PRO A 92 36.50 -7.67 1.88
C PRO A 92 37.64 -6.71 1.49
N ALA A 93 38.22 -6.03 2.48
CA ALA A 93 39.47 -5.30 2.27
C ALA A 93 40.53 -6.32 1.79
N PRO A 94 41.35 -5.99 0.78
CA PRO A 94 42.52 -6.79 0.48
C PRO A 94 43.50 -6.71 1.65
N GLU A 95 44.28 -7.78 1.81
CA GLU A 95 45.24 -8.05 2.89
C GLU A 95 46.12 -6.85 3.30
#